data_AF-A0A674JD65-F1
#
_entry.id   AF-A0A674JD65-F1
#
_cell.length_a   1.000
_cell.length_b   1.000
_cell.length_c   1.000
_cell.angle_alpha   90.00
_cell.angle_beta   90.00
_cell.angle_gamma   90.00
#
_symmetry.space_group_name_H-M   'P 1'
#
loop_
_entity.id
_entity.type
_entity.pdbx_description
1 polymer ?
#
loop_
_entity_poly.entity_id
_entity_poly.type
_entity_poly.pdbx_seq_one_letter_code
_entity_poly.pdbx_strand_id
1 'polypeptide(L)'
;LALLFQSEVKYSCVSDSDCQRPVPTTGGGILTGRCVNYNRSLRTCEIQGWCPAEVDTVQAPIMLEAENFTLFIKNSIRFPLFDFEKGNLLPNLTAQDIQTCRFHPVTQPFCPILRLGDIVRFADQDFSKLASTGGILGIKIGWLCDLDRSWEHCVPSYTFTRLDSVSEKNNVSPGYNFRYAKYYRRENGTEYRTLMKAFGIRFDVLVYGNAGKFNIIPTLINTVAAFTSVGVGTVLCDIILLNFLKGAEQYKAKKFEEVSPREAEPKVLQSLAHPTESGVLDLGAF
;
A
#
# COMPACT_ATOMS: atom_id res chain seq x y z
N LEU A 1 -7.13 -25.52 37.28
CA LEU A 1 -7.76 -24.21 37.08
C LEU A 1 -7.77 -23.48 38.41
N ALA A 2 -7.19 -22.30 38.47
CA ALA A 2 -7.23 -21.44 39.66
C ALA A 2 -8.19 -20.28 39.39
N LEU A 3 -8.79 -19.75 40.45
CA LEU A 3 -9.76 -18.64 40.45
C LEU A 3 -9.00 -17.34 40.70
N LEU A 4 -8.97 -16.40 39.76
CA LEU A 4 -8.47 -15.05 40.00
C LEU A 4 -9.26 -14.00 39.21
N PHE A 5 -8.99 -12.75 39.56
CA PHE A 5 -9.75 -11.55 39.28
C PHE A 5 -9.26 -10.85 38.01
N GLN A 6 -10.13 -10.10 37.35
CA GLN A 6 -9.70 -9.16 36.32
C GLN A 6 -9.24 -7.85 36.97
N SER A 7 -8.00 -7.43 36.73
CA SER A 7 -7.39 -6.26 37.41
C SER A 7 -7.87 -4.90 36.90
N GLU A 8 -8.79 -4.89 35.93
CA GLU A 8 -9.28 -3.66 35.30
C GLU A 8 -10.47 -3.09 36.10
N VAL A 9 -10.47 -1.77 36.34
CA VAL A 9 -11.54 -1.02 37.03
C VAL A 9 -12.93 -1.30 36.41
N LYS A 10 -12.95 -1.66 35.13
CA LYS A 10 -14.14 -2.06 34.37
C LYS A 10 -14.90 -3.26 34.97
N TYR A 11 -14.23 -4.11 35.75
CA TYR A 11 -14.82 -5.30 36.37
C TYR A 11 -15.06 -5.13 37.88
N SER A 12 -15.08 -3.87 38.36
CA SER A 12 -15.43 -3.56 39.73
C SER A 12 -16.86 -3.97 40.05
N CYS A 13 -17.05 -4.51 41.25
CA CYS A 13 -18.35 -4.98 41.73
C CYS A 13 -18.53 -4.62 43.21
N VAL A 14 -19.78 -4.50 43.64
CA VAL A 14 -20.12 -4.35 45.06
C VAL A 14 -20.76 -5.63 45.59
N SER A 15 -21.50 -6.33 44.72
CA SER A 15 -22.28 -7.52 45.04
C SER A 15 -22.19 -8.57 43.93
N ASP A 16 -22.51 -9.81 44.25
CA ASP A 16 -22.49 -10.93 43.31
C ASP A 16 -23.46 -10.73 42.13
N SER A 17 -24.57 -10.00 42.33
CA SER A 17 -25.51 -9.67 41.25
C SER A 17 -24.89 -8.82 40.14
N ASP A 18 -23.84 -8.04 40.43
CA ASP A 18 -23.12 -7.25 39.42
C ASP A 18 -22.36 -8.14 38.44
N CYS A 19 -22.02 -9.36 38.86
CA CYS A 19 -21.21 -10.33 38.14
C CYS A 19 -22.03 -11.40 37.39
N GLN A 20 -23.37 -11.31 37.43
CA GLN A 20 -24.29 -12.25 36.77
C GLN A 20 -24.64 -11.86 35.32
N ARG A 21 -24.18 -10.70 34.84
CA ARG A 21 -24.45 -10.25 33.47
C ARG A 21 -23.60 -11.03 32.46
N PRO A 22 -24.12 -11.33 31.24
CA PRO A 22 -23.30 -11.78 30.12
C PRO A 22 -22.46 -10.59 29.63
N VAL A 23 -21.35 -10.30 30.32
CA VAL A 23 -20.37 -9.33 29.85
C VAL A 23 -19.68 -9.96 28.62
N PRO A 24 -19.50 -9.22 27.51
CA PRO A 24 -18.90 -9.75 26.31
C PRO A 24 -17.55 -10.40 26.63
N THR A 25 -17.25 -11.48 25.91
CA THR A 25 -16.08 -12.37 25.95
C THR A 25 -14.70 -11.68 25.83
N THR A 26 -14.66 -10.36 25.91
CA THR A 26 -13.49 -9.51 25.80
C THR A 26 -12.78 -9.39 27.14
N GLY A 27 -12.00 -10.41 27.47
CA GLY A 27 -10.81 -10.26 28.31
C GLY A 27 -10.82 -11.16 29.54
N GLY A 28 -9.99 -12.20 29.54
CA GLY A 28 -9.57 -12.91 30.76
C GLY A 28 -10.13 -14.31 30.95
N GLY A 29 -11.44 -14.52 30.81
CA GLY A 29 -12.08 -15.81 31.10
C GLY A 29 -13.60 -15.76 31.17
N ILE A 30 -14.21 -16.75 31.83
CA ILE A 30 -15.67 -16.87 32.03
C ILE A 30 -16.01 -16.41 33.46
N LEU A 31 -16.99 -15.52 33.63
CA LEU A 31 -17.42 -15.05 34.95
C LEU A 31 -18.05 -16.19 35.77
N THR A 32 -17.68 -16.32 37.05
CA THR A 32 -18.27 -17.32 37.97
C THR A 32 -19.53 -16.82 38.66
N GLY A 33 -19.82 -15.51 38.56
CA GLY A 33 -20.96 -14.86 39.22
C GLY A 33 -20.69 -14.35 40.63
N ARG A 34 -19.45 -14.44 41.14
CA ARG A 34 -19.09 -13.96 42.49
C ARG A 34 -18.31 -12.65 42.46
N CYS A 35 -18.57 -11.79 43.43
CA CYS A 35 -17.85 -10.53 43.66
C CYS A 35 -16.87 -10.68 44.83
N VAL A 36 -15.58 -10.60 44.54
CA VAL A 36 -14.51 -11.00 45.47
C VAL A 36 -13.49 -9.87 45.63
N ASN A 37 -12.76 -9.86 46.75
CA ASN A 37 -11.78 -8.80 47.06
C ASN A 37 -10.48 -9.00 46.25
N TYR A 38 -10.16 -8.08 45.33
CA TYR A 38 -8.89 -8.07 44.60
C TYR A 38 -7.76 -7.46 45.44
N ASN A 39 -8.04 -6.32 46.07
CA ASN A 39 -7.15 -5.68 47.05
C ASN A 39 -7.97 -5.11 48.22
N ARG A 40 -7.33 -4.44 49.19
CA ARG A 40 -8.01 -3.89 50.38
C ARG A 40 -9.13 -2.88 50.06
N SER A 41 -9.07 -2.24 48.90
CA SER A 41 -9.98 -1.14 48.50
C SER A 41 -10.81 -1.44 47.26
N LEU A 42 -10.56 -2.55 46.55
CA LEU A 42 -11.14 -2.88 45.26
C LEU A 42 -11.67 -4.32 45.26
N ARG A 43 -12.96 -4.45 44.93
CA ARG A 43 -13.65 -5.72 44.69
C ARG A 43 -13.93 -5.86 43.20
N THR A 44 -13.73 -7.05 42.66
CA THR A 44 -13.92 -7.34 41.24
C THR A 44 -14.58 -8.70 41.03
N CYS A 45 -15.19 -8.90 39.87
CA CYS A 45 -15.82 -10.18 39.55
C CYS A 45 -14.79 -11.30 39.36
N GLU A 46 -15.08 -12.47 39.91
CA GLU A 46 -14.26 -13.68 39.76
C GLU A 46 -14.42 -14.28 38.36
N ILE A 47 -13.30 -14.70 37.76
CA ILE A 47 -13.27 -15.38 36.46
C ILE A 47 -12.62 -16.76 36.56
N GLN A 48 -13.11 -17.68 35.73
CA GLN A 48 -12.52 -18.97 35.43
C GLN A 48 -11.70 -18.85 34.13
N GLY A 49 -10.39 -18.99 34.24
CA GLY A 49 -9.48 -18.83 33.12
C GLY A 49 -8.01 -19.00 33.52
N TRP A 50 -7.12 -18.39 32.72
CA TRP A 50 -5.70 -18.35 33.04
C TRP A 50 -5.43 -17.32 34.13
N CYS A 51 -4.81 -17.78 35.22
CA CYS A 51 -4.66 -17.01 36.44
C CYS A 51 -3.18 -16.96 36.89
N PRO A 52 -2.67 -15.80 37.38
CA PRO A 52 -3.35 -14.50 37.54
C PRO A 52 -3.70 -13.82 36.21
N ALA A 53 -4.70 -12.93 36.24
CA ALA A 53 -5.04 -12.11 35.08
C ALA A 53 -3.94 -11.06 34.80
N GLU A 54 -3.86 -10.63 33.55
CA GLU A 54 -2.95 -9.58 33.10
C GLU A 54 -3.32 -8.22 33.70
N VAL A 55 -2.32 -7.48 34.17
CA VAL A 55 -2.47 -6.10 34.67
C VAL A 55 -1.98 -5.12 33.62
N ASP A 56 -2.92 -4.44 32.96
CA ASP A 56 -2.63 -3.49 31.86
C ASP A 56 -2.52 -2.02 32.32
N THR A 57 -2.45 -1.77 33.64
CA THR A 57 -2.35 -0.42 34.23
C THR A 57 -0.91 0.05 34.41
N VAL A 58 0.06 -0.86 34.37
CA VAL A 58 1.48 -0.55 34.57
C VAL A 58 2.13 -0.30 33.22
N GLN A 59 2.66 0.91 33.02
CA GLN A 59 3.48 1.20 31.84
C GLN A 59 4.84 0.50 31.97
N ALA A 60 5.10 -0.44 31.05
CA ALA A 60 6.39 -1.10 30.95
C ALA A 60 7.42 -0.17 30.26
N PRO A 61 8.72 -0.28 30.60
CA PRO A 61 9.76 0.46 29.90
C PRO A 61 9.89 -0.02 28.44
N ILE A 62 10.24 0.92 27.56
CA ILE A 62 10.56 0.63 26.15
C ILE A 62 12.03 0.23 26.00
N MET A 63 12.32 -0.63 25.01
CA MET A 63 13.69 -1.02 24.67
C MET A 63 14.31 0.03 23.74
N LEU A 64 14.96 1.05 24.31
CA LEU A 64 15.56 2.16 23.55
C LEU A 64 16.70 1.68 22.64
N GLU A 65 17.38 0.60 22.99
CA GLU A 65 18.47 0.00 22.20
C GLU A 65 17.98 -0.46 20.83
N ALA A 66 16.67 -0.74 20.69
CA ALA A 66 16.08 -1.14 19.43
C ALA A 66 16.19 -0.04 18.35
N GLU A 67 16.37 1.23 18.71
CA GLU A 67 16.62 2.32 17.75
C GLU A 67 17.90 2.05 16.93
N ASN A 68 18.89 1.37 17.53
CA ASN A 68 20.18 1.06 16.92
C ASN A 68 20.21 -0.29 16.21
N PHE A 69 19.11 -1.04 16.18
CA PHE A 69 19.05 -2.27 15.41
C PHE A 69 19.15 -1.99 13.91
N THR A 70 19.68 -2.97 13.19
CA THR A 70 19.84 -2.90 11.75
C THR A 70 18.94 -3.90 11.05
N LEU A 71 18.30 -3.44 9.98
CA LEU A 71 17.48 -4.23 9.09
C LEU A 71 18.24 -4.40 7.77
N PHE A 72 18.56 -5.64 7.43
CA PHE A 72 19.13 -6.00 6.13
C PHE A 72 18.02 -6.41 5.17
N ILE A 73 17.87 -5.69 4.06
CA ILE A 73 16.86 -5.98 3.04
C ILE A 73 17.55 -6.54 1.79
N LYS A 74 17.22 -7.79 1.44
CA LYS A 74 17.57 -8.38 0.14
C LYS A 74 16.32 -8.42 -0.74
N ASN A 75 16.32 -7.61 -1.78
CA ASN A 75 15.23 -7.50 -2.73
C ASN A 75 15.70 -7.91 -4.13
N SER A 76 14.93 -8.80 -4.77
CA SER A 76 15.11 -9.23 -6.16
C SER A 76 13.84 -8.92 -6.92
N ILE A 77 13.97 -8.33 -8.11
CA ILE A 77 12.88 -8.03 -9.02
C ILE A 77 13.09 -8.71 -10.36
N ARG A 78 11.97 -9.05 -11.00
CA ARG A 78 11.93 -9.57 -12.36
C ARG A 78 10.81 -8.89 -13.10
N PHE A 79 11.08 -8.44 -14.32
CA PHE A 79 10.07 -8.03 -15.30
C PHE A 79 9.96 -9.13 -16.36
N PRO A 80 9.02 -10.10 -16.21
CA PRO A 80 9.00 -11.30 -17.05
C PRO A 80 8.78 -11.00 -18.53
N LEU A 81 8.01 -9.97 -18.85
CA LEU A 81 7.74 -9.55 -20.23
C LEU A 81 9.03 -9.20 -21.01
N PHE A 82 10.05 -8.69 -20.32
CA PHE A 82 11.31 -8.27 -20.93
C PHE A 82 12.48 -9.20 -20.56
N ASP A 83 12.22 -10.28 -19.83
CA ASP A 83 13.20 -11.17 -19.22
C ASP A 83 14.34 -10.43 -18.50
N PHE A 84 13.98 -9.39 -17.76
CA PHE A 84 14.93 -8.56 -17.02
C PHE A 84 14.90 -8.92 -15.53
N GLU A 85 16.07 -9.18 -14.95
CA GLU A 85 16.24 -9.43 -13.52
C GLU A 85 17.27 -8.47 -12.92
N LYS A 86 16.99 -7.97 -11.72
CA LYS A 86 17.92 -7.14 -10.94
C LYS A 86 17.61 -7.26 -9.45
N GLY A 87 18.56 -6.88 -8.60
CA GLY A 87 18.35 -6.77 -7.17
C GLY A 87 18.93 -5.47 -6.62
N ASN A 88 18.57 -5.15 -5.37
CA ASN A 88 19.14 -4.00 -4.67
C ASN A 88 20.60 -4.24 -4.24
N LEU A 89 21.05 -5.50 -4.23
CA LEU A 89 22.44 -5.87 -4.03
C LEU A 89 23.18 -5.82 -5.37
N LEU A 90 24.05 -4.82 -5.52
CA LEU A 90 24.88 -4.71 -6.72
C LEU A 90 25.93 -5.84 -6.75
N PRO A 91 26.28 -6.38 -7.93
CA PRO A 91 27.25 -7.47 -8.06
C PRO A 91 28.65 -7.15 -7.52
N ASN A 92 29.01 -5.87 -7.44
CA ASN A 92 30.29 -5.38 -6.96
C ASN A 92 30.32 -5.13 -5.43
N LEU A 93 29.23 -5.42 -4.70
CA LEU A 93 29.16 -5.19 -3.27
C LEU A 93 30.05 -6.20 -2.53
N THR A 94 31.00 -5.70 -1.73
CA THR A 94 31.91 -6.56 -0.96
C THR A 94 31.40 -6.82 0.46
N ALA A 95 31.97 -7.83 1.12
CA ALA A 95 31.67 -8.10 2.53
C ALA A 95 32.06 -6.94 3.46
N GLN A 96 33.12 -6.20 3.10
CA GLN A 96 33.56 -5.03 3.87
C GLN A 96 32.56 -3.86 3.74
N ASP A 97 31.98 -3.69 2.56
CA ASP A 97 30.92 -2.70 2.34
C ASP A 97 29.70 -3.03 3.19
N ILE A 98 29.28 -4.30 3.24
CA ILE A 98 28.14 -4.73 4.06
C ILE A 98 28.39 -4.46 5.54
N GLN A 99 29.61 -4.64 6.06
CA GLN A 99 29.86 -4.39 7.49
C GLN A 99 29.78 -2.90 7.87
N THR A 100 30.19 -2.02 6.95
CA THR A 100 30.42 -0.60 7.25
C THR A 100 29.35 0.34 6.68
N CYS A 101 28.71 -0.02 5.58
CA CYS A 101 27.75 0.85 4.91
C CYS A 101 26.52 1.10 5.79
N ARG A 102 25.94 2.30 5.64
CA ARG A 102 24.67 2.65 6.27
C ARG A 102 23.80 3.33 5.23
N PHE A 103 22.60 2.82 5.05
CA PHE A 103 21.66 3.37 4.08
C PHE A 103 21.40 4.85 4.35
N HIS A 104 21.50 5.66 3.30
CA HIS A 104 21.05 7.04 3.32
C HIS A 104 20.50 7.39 1.93
N PRO A 105 19.30 8.02 1.83
CA PRO A 105 18.63 8.26 0.56
C PRO A 105 19.47 8.99 -0.49
N VAL A 106 20.33 9.93 -0.05
CA VAL A 106 21.18 10.74 -0.93
C VAL A 106 22.62 10.20 -1.05
N THR A 107 23.31 9.95 0.06
CA THR A 107 24.74 9.64 0.05
C THR A 107 25.06 8.17 -0.20
N GLN A 108 24.21 7.23 0.26
CA GLN A 108 24.42 5.79 0.14
C GLN A 108 23.11 5.04 -0.16
N PRO A 109 22.46 5.30 -1.31
CA PRO A 109 21.14 4.74 -1.63
C PRO A 109 21.15 3.22 -1.92
N PHE A 110 22.31 2.65 -2.22
CA PHE A 110 22.46 1.23 -2.54
C PHE A 110 22.86 0.35 -1.35
N CYS A 111 23.09 0.93 -0.17
CA CYS A 111 23.41 0.12 1.01
C CYS A 111 22.14 -0.62 1.50
N PRO A 112 22.18 -1.96 1.63
CA PRO A 112 21.02 -2.75 2.03
C PRO A 112 20.76 -2.77 3.54
N ILE A 113 21.59 -2.09 4.34
CA ILE A 113 21.51 -2.05 5.81
C ILE A 113 20.91 -0.72 6.26
N LEU A 114 19.72 -0.80 6.84
CA LEU A 114 18.98 0.33 7.35
C LEU A 114 18.95 0.29 8.88
N ARG A 115 19.28 1.38 9.56
CA ARG A 115 19.10 1.50 11.01
C ARG A 115 17.64 1.81 11.32
N LEU A 116 17.06 1.17 12.34
CA LEU A 116 15.63 1.34 12.66
C LEU A 116 15.30 2.79 13.03
N GLY A 117 16.15 3.48 13.79
CA GLY A 117 15.99 4.89 14.09
C GLY A 117 15.93 5.78 12.85
N ASP A 118 16.74 5.46 11.82
CA ASP A 118 16.77 6.23 10.58
C ASP A 118 15.50 6.00 9.76
N ILE A 119 14.99 4.76 9.71
CA ILE A 119 13.69 4.43 9.09
C ILE A 119 12.57 5.24 9.73
N VAL A 120 12.53 5.27 11.06
CA VAL A 120 11.50 6.00 11.83
C VAL A 120 11.60 7.51 11.56
N ARG A 121 12.81 8.07 11.51
CA ARG A 121 13.05 9.48 11.15
C ARG A 121 12.64 9.80 9.72
N PHE A 122 12.96 8.94 8.76
CA PHE A 122 12.56 9.15 7.35
C PHE A 122 11.04 9.05 7.15
N ALA A 123 10.34 8.36 8.04
CA ALA A 123 8.88 8.33 8.06
C ALA A 123 8.25 9.52 8.82
N ASP A 124 9.06 10.49 9.28
CA ASP A 124 8.66 11.65 10.08
C ASP A 124 7.95 11.26 11.39
N GLN A 125 8.56 10.33 12.14
CA GLN A 125 8.03 9.80 13.40
C GLN A 125 9.07 9.89 14.53
N ASP A 126 8.59 9.90 15.77
CA ASP A 126 9.43 9.80 16.97
C ASP A 126 9.55 8.34 17.44
N PHE A 127 10.78 7.86 17.63
CA PHE A 127 11.04 6.46 18.00
C PHE A 127 10.47 6.12 19.38
N SER A 128 10.65 7.00 20.37
CA SER A 128 10.24 6.72 21.75
C SER A 128 8.72 6.62 21.85
N LYS A 129 8.00 7.55 21.20
CA LYS A 129 6.55 7.53 21.11
C LYS A 129 6.07 6.28 20.37
N LEU A 130 6.63 5.99 19.20
CA LEU A 130 6.22 4.84 18.39
C LEU A 130 6.53 3.50 19.07
N ALA A 131 7.63 3.38 19.82
CA ALA A 131 7.96 2.20 20.61
C ALA A 131 6.98 1.99 21.78
N SER A 132 6.45 3.07 22.36
CA SER A 132 5.51 2.98 23.49
C SER A 132 4.11 2.54 23.05
N THR A 133 3.61 3.03 21.91
CA THR A 133 2.28 2.70 21.40
C THR A 133 2.28 1.50 20.46
N GLY A 134 3.43 1.21 19.86
CA GLY A 134 3.55 0.43 18.63
C GLY A 134 3.03 1.19 17.41
N GLY A 135 3.31 0.67 16.22
CA GLY A 135 2.79 1.19 14.96
C GLY A 135 3.26 0.38 13.76
N ILE A 136 2.88 0.84 12.56
CA ILE A 136 3.17 0.13 11.31
C ILE A 136 3.87 1.09 10.35
N LEU A 137 5.10 0.76 9.97
CA LEU A 137 5.89 1.52 9.00
C LEU A 137 6.02 0.75 7.69
N GLY A 138 5.83 1.46 6.58
CA GLY A 138 6.02 0.97 5.23
C GLY A 138 7.38 1.38 4.70
N ILE A 139 8.16 0.40 4.23
CA ILE A 139 9.40 0.61 3.49
C ILE A 139 9.10 0.33 2.03
N LYS A 140 8.89 1.38 1.25
CA LYS A 140 8.54 1.28 -0.17
C LYS A 140 9.81 1.22 -1.01
N ILE A 141 9.91 0.23 -1.89
CA ILE A 141 11.03 0.05 -2.84
C ILE A 141 10.45 0.10 -4.25
N GLY A 142 10.67 1.23 -4.92
CA GLY A 142 10.20 1.50 -6.28
C GLY A 142 11.24 1.18 -7.33
N TRP A 143 10.85 0.42 -8.35
CA TRP A 143 11.66 0.11 -9.54
C TRP A 143 10.98 0.64 -10.80
N LEU A 144 11.18 1.93 -11.09
CA LEU A 144 10.68 2.56 -12.30
C LEU A 144 11.82 2.56 -13.33
N CYS A 145 11.80 1.59 -14.25
CA CYS A 145 12.95 1.33 -15.11
C CYS A 145 12.64 1.55 -16.59
N ASP A 146 13.43 2.42 -17.21
CA ASP A 146 13.51 2.56 -18.66
C ASP A 146 14.58 1.58 -19.17
N LEU A 147 14.14 0.48 -19.78
CA LEU A 147 15.00 -0.60 -20.28
C LEU A 147 15.61 -0.30 -21.65
N ASP A 148 15.32 0.87 -22.23
CA ASP A 148 16.05 1.37 -23.40
C ASP A 148 17.40 1.99 -22.98
N ARG A 149 17.56 2.32 -21.69
CA ARG A 149 18.82 2.79 -21.08
C ARG A 149 19.67 1.62 -20.60
N SER A 150 20.89 1.93 -20.16
CA SER A 150 21.79 0.90 -19.61
C SER A 150 21.19 0.27 -18.35
N TRP A 151 21.51 -1.02 -18.15
CA TRP A 151 21.08 -1.81 -17.00
C TRP A 151 21.37 -1.12 -15.66
N GLU A 152 22.42 -0.32 -15.57
CA GLU A 152 22.84 0.41 -14.36
C GLU A 152 21.84 1.47 -13.92
N HIS A 153 21.11 2.11 -14.84
CA HIS A 153 20.17 3.20 -14.55
C HIS A 153 18.87 2.72 -13.89
N CYS A 154 18.55 1.43 -13.99
CA CYS A 154 17.42 0.84 -13.26
C CYS A 154 17.80 0.68 -11.79
N VAL A 155 17.50 1.67 -10.96
CA VAL A 155 17.91 1.73 -9.54
C VAL A 155 16.69 1.76 -8.61
N PRO A 156 16.78 1.17 -7.41
CA PRO A 156 15.68 1.21 -6.46
C PRO A 156 15.55 2.60 -5.85
N SER A 157 14.32 3.08 -5.73
CA SER A 157 13.97 4.27 -4.95
C SER A 157 13.32 3.85 -3.63
N TYR A 158 13.88 4.28 -2.50
CA TYR A 158 13.34 3.99 -1.18
C TYR A 158 12.49 5.15 -0.67
N THR A 159 11.32 4.84 -0.11
CA THR A 159 10.45 5.81 0.57
C THR A 159 9.90 5.20 1.84
N PHE A 160 9.81 6.00 2.90
CA PHE A 160 9.38 5.55 4.21
C PHE A 160 8.11 6.29 4.61
N THR A 161 7.16 5.59 5.20
CA THR A 161 5.88 6.18 5.60
C THR A 161 5.24 5.39 6.71
N ARG A 162 4.40 6.05 7.52
CA ARG A 162 3.54 5.40 8.49
C ARG A 162 2.26 4.92 7.83
N LEU A 163 1.94 3.64 7.97
CA LEU A 163 0.77 3.01 7.34
C LEU A 163 -0.47 3.06 8.25
N ASP A 164 -0.29 3.11 9.57
CA ASP A 164 -1.37 3.19 10.56
C ASP A 164 -1.73 4.64 10.93
N SER A 165 -1.83 5.54 9.96
CA SER A 165 -2.11 6.98 10.21
C SER A 165 -3.45 7.26 10.89
N VAL A 166 -4.40 6.32 10.83
CA VAL A 166 -5.67 6.39 11.59
C VAL A 166 -5.43 6.26 13.10
N SER A 167 -4.41 5.50 13.52
CA SER A 167 -4.07 5.29 14.92
C SER A 167 -3.54 6.56 15.58
N GLU A 168 -2.92 7.48 14.83
CA GLU A 168 -2.49 8.79 15.36
C GLU A 168 -3.67 9.69 15.72
N LYS A 169 -4.81 9.50 15.05
CA LYS A 169 -6.01 10.34 15.20
C LYS A 169 -7.07 9.70 16.10
N ASN A 170 -6.83 8.48 16.60
CA ASN A 170 -7.82 7.70 17.33
C ASN A 170 -7.39 7.41 18.76
N ASN A 171 -8.20 7.84 19.73
CA ASN A 171 -7.96 7.59 21.15
C ASN A 171 -8.32 6.16 21.59
N VAL A 172 -9.05 5.40 20.76
CA VAL A 172 -9.50 4.02 21.07
C VAL A 172 -8.41 2.99 20.75
N SER A 173 -7.60 3.23 19.71
CA SER A 173 -6.55 2.31 19.27
C SER A 173 -5.33 3.09 18.77
N PRO A 174 -4.48 3.58 19.70
CA PRO A 174 -3.42 4.54 19.38
C PRO A 174 -2.18 3.93 18.70
N GLY A 175 -2.13 2.62 18.51
CA GLY A 175 -0.97 1.94 17.92
C GLY A 175 -1.16 0.45 17.71
N TYR A 176 -0.06 -0.30 17.70
CA TYR A 176 -0.03 -1.72 17.34
C TYR A 176 0.48 -2.59 18.49
N ASN A 177 -0.34 -3.54 18.93
CA ASN A 177 0.05 -4.55 19.91
C ASN A 177 -0.64 -5.89 19.63
N PHE A 178 -0.03 -6.97 20.13
CA PHE A 178 -0.62 -8.29 20.09
C PHE A 178 -0.23 -9.09 21.34
N ARG A 179 -1.04 -10.11 21.66
CA ARG A 179 -0.79 -11.01 22.79
C ARG A 179 -0.43 -12.40 22.28
N TYR A 180 0.62 -12.98 22.84
CA TYR A 180 1.00 -14.37 22.59
C TYR A 180 1.41 -15.04 23.91
N ALA A 181 1.43 -16.36 23.96
CA ALA A 181 1.77 -17.09 25.17
C ALA A 181 2.80 -18.19 24.89
N LYS A 182 3.74 -18.35 25.83
CA LYS A 182 4.62 -19.51 25.91
C LYS A 182 4.03 -20.50 26.89
N TYR A 183 3.79 -21.73 26.44
CA TYR A 183 3.14 -22.78 27.23
C TYR A 183 4.16 -23.76 27.79
N TYR A 184 3.92 -24.20 29.02
CA TYR A 184 4.79 -25.08 29.77
C TYR A 184 3.98 -26.08 30.60
N ARG A 185 4.64 -27.15 31.04
CA ARG A 185 4.04 -28.20 31.87
C ARG A 185 4.99 -28.58 32.99
N ARG A 186 4.48 -28.67 34.21
CA ARG A 186 5.25 -29.12 35.39
C ARG A 186 5.29 -30.65 35.46
N GLU A 187 6.23 -31.17 36.26
CA GLU A 187 6.37 -32.62 36.51
C GLU A 187 5.11 -33.25 37.09
N ASN A 188 4.34 -32.52 37.90
CA ASN A 188 3.05 -32.95 38.44
C ASN A 188 1.90 -32.96 37.40
N GLY A 189 2.20 -32.74 36.12
CA GLY A 189 1.25 -32.70 35.02
C GLY A 189 0.49 -31.39 34.85
N THR A 190 0.64 -30.41 35.75
CA THR A 190 -0.06 -29.12 35.70
C THR A 190 0.49 -28.21 34.60
N GLU A 191 -0.38 -27.70 33.74
CA GLU A 191 -0.03 -26.75 32.68
C GLU A 191 0.04 -25.31 33.22
N TYR A 192 1.01 -24.54 32.74
CA TYR A 192 1.15 -23.11 33.03
C TYR A 192 1.64 -22.37 31.79
N ARG A 193 1.42 -21.05 31.74
CA ARG A 193 1.88 -20.24 30.60
C ARG A 193 2.46 -18.91 31.05
N THR A 194 3.34 -18.36 30.23
CA THR A 194 3.75 -16.96 30.29
C THR A 194 3.05 -16.21 29.16
N LEU A 195 2.07 -15.37 29.51
CA LEU A 195 1.40 -14.48 28.56
C LEU A 195 2.26 -13.23 28.36
N MET A 196 2.41 -12.81 27.11
CA MET A 196 3.19 -11.64 26.71
C MET A 196 2.31 -10.75 25.84
N LYS A 197 2.11 -9.51 26.27
CA LYS A 197 1.57 -8.44 25.43
C LYS A 197 2.76 -7.68 24.84
N ALA A 198 2.92 -7.77 23.52
CA ALA A 198 4.01 -7.12 22.81
C ALA A 198 3.50 -5.87 22.10
N PHE A 199 4.15 -4.75 22.39
CA PHE A 199 4.07 -3.52 21.61
C PHE A 199 5.31 -3.46 20.73
N GLY A 200 5.14 -3.04 19.49
CA GLY A 200 6.27 -2.99 18.58
C GLY A 200 5.96 -2.29 17.27
N ILE A 201 7.01 -2.12 16.49
CA ILE A 201 6.95 -1.52 15.17
C ILE A 201 6.93 -2.65 14.16
N ARG A 202 5.87 -2.72 13.36
CA ARG A 202 5.78 -3.64 12.22
C ARG A 202 6.34 -2.94 10.98
N PHE A 203 7.30 -3.56 10.31
CA PHE A 203 7.84 -3.07 9.06
C PHE A 203 7.29 -3.90 7.89
N ASP A 204 6.56 -3.26 6.99
CA ASP A 204 6.08 -3.89 5.76
C ASP A 204 6.93 -3.39 4.58
N VAL A 205 7.67 -4.30 3.94
CA VAL A 205 8.49 -3.99 2.76
C VAL A 205 7.60 -4.10 1.51
N LEU A 206 7.28 -2.94 0.92
CA LEU A 206 6.35 -2.79 -0.19
C LEU A 206 7.13 -2.56 -1.48
N VAL A 207 7.25 -3.61 -2.30
CA VAL A 207 8.00 -3.54 -3.57
C VAL A 207 7.02 -3.27 -4.71
N TYR A 208 7.30 -2.25 -5.51
CA TYR A 208 6.52 -1.92 -6.70
C TYR A 208 7.44 -1.49 -7.83
N GLY A 209 6.95 -1.55 -9.06
CA GLY A 209 7.73 -1.12 -10.20
C GLY A 209 7.01 -1.31 -11.51
N ASN A 210 7.45 -0.56 -12.51
CA ASN A 210 7.07 -0.71 -13.89
C ASN A 210 8.34 -0.61 -14.74
N ALA A 211 8.38 -1.39 -15.81
CA ALA A 211 9.43 -1.31 -16.81
C ALA A 211 8.84 -0.91 -18.15
N GLY A 212 9.51 0.01 -18.83
CA GLY A 212 9.24 0.35 -20.23
C GLY A 212 10.40 -0.11 -21.09
N LYS A 213 10.10 -0.63 -22.29
CA LYS A 213 11.09 -0.92 -23.33
C LYS A 213 10.46 -0.58 -24.67
N PHE A 214 11.24 -0.04 -25.59
CA PHE A 214 10.79 0.28 -26.94
C PHE A 214 10.15 -0.94 -27.61
N ASN A 215 8.97 -0.73 -28.19
CA ASN A 215 8.26 -1.70 -29.00
C ASN A 215 7.59 -0.98 -30.17
N ILE A 216 7.77 -1.52 -31.38
CA ILE A 216 7.27 -0.92 -32.61
C ILE A 216 5.73 -0.85 -32.67
N ILE A 217 5.03 -1.82 -32.07
CA ILE A 217 3.56 -1.90 -32.12
C ILE A 217 2.90 -0.69 -31.43
N PRO A 218 3.15 -0.39 -30.13
CA PRO A 218 2.57 0.79 -29.48
C PRO A 218 3.08 2.09 -30.09
N THR A 219 4.30 2.13 -30.63
CA THR A 219 4.80 3.30 -31.37
C THR A 219 3.94 3.58 -32.60
N LEU A 220 3.67 2.58 -33.44
CA LEU A 220 2.84 2.73 -34.64
C LEU A 220 1.40 3.14 -34.30
N ILE A 221 0.79 2.51 -33.31
CA ILE A 221 -0.57 2.86 -32.85
C ILE A 221 -0.62 4.33 -32.41
N ASN A 222 0.34 4.78 -31.61
CA ASN A 222 0.42 6.17 -31.16
C ASN A 222 0.69 7.15 -32.31
N THR A 223 1.51 6.78 -33.30
CA THR A 223 1.75 7.60 -34.50
C THR A 223 0.48 7.74 -35.35
N VAL A 224 -0.27 6.65 -35.56
CA VAL A 224 -1.57 6.69 -36.27
C VAL A 224 -2.55 7.57 -35.52
N ALA A 225 -2.70 7.36 -34.21
CA ALA A 225 -3.58 8.19 -33.37
C ALA A 225 -3.19 9.67 -33.43
N ALA A 226 -1.89 9.99 -33.42
CA ALA A 226 -1.42 11.36 -33.55
C ALA A 226 -1.81 11.99 -34.90
N PHE A 227 -1.59 11.28 -36.02
CA PHE A 227 -1.96 11.79 -37.35
C PHE A 227 -3.47 11.97 -37.53
N THR A 228 -4.28 11.01 -37.06
CA THR A 228 -5.75 11.15 -37.08
C THR A 228 -6.20 12.34 -36.23
N SER A 229 -5.52 12.63 -35.11
CA SER A 229 -5.87 13.75 -34.22
C SER A 229 -5.60 15.13 -34.83
N VAL A 230 -4.70 15.26 -35.80
CA VAL A 230 -4.41 16.55 -36.46
C VAL A 230 -5.66 17.13 -37.14
N GLY A 231 -6.58 16.26 -37.60
CA GLY A 231 -7.84 16.67 -38.24
C GLY A 231 -8.78 17.45 -37.31
N VAL A 232 -8.66 17.33 -35.98
CA VAL A 232 -9.51 18.08 -35.04
C VAL A 232 -9.33 19.59 -35.19
N GLY A 233 -8.12 20.04 -35.57
CA GLY A 233 -7.83 21.45 -35.80
C GLY A 233 -8.65 22.07 -36.93
N THR A 234 -9.03 21.29 -37.96
CA THR A 234 -9.78 21.84 -39.10
C THR A 234 -11.19 22.25 -38.72
N VAL A 235 -11.81 21.58 -37.74
CA VAL A 235 -13.14 21.95 -37.22
C VAL A 235 -13.09 23.33 -36.56
N LEU A 236 -12.08 23.58 -35.74
CA LEU A 236 -11.89 24.90 -35.12
C LEU A 236 -11.56 25.96 -36.16
N CYS A 237 -10.67 25.65 -37.11
CA CYS A 237 -10.34 26.55 -38.22
C CYS A 237 -11.58 26.90 -39.05
N ASP A 238 -12.47 25.94 -39.32
CA ASP A 238 -13.73 26.17 -40.03
C ASP A 238 -14.66 27.11 -39.25
N ILE A 239 -14.81 26.92 -37.94
CA ILE A 239 -15.64 27.81 -37.10
C ILE A 239 -15.11 29.25 -37.16
N ILE A 240 -13.79 29.43 -37.02
CA ILE A 240 -13.15 30.75 -37.07
C ILE A 240 -13.31 31.38 -38.46
N LEU A 241 -12.98 30.64 -39.51
CA LEU A 241 -12.96 31.12 -40.89
C LEU A 241 -14.34 31.47 -41.43
N LEU A 242 -15.36 30.70 -41.07
CA LEU A 242 -16.72 30.89 -41.57
C LEU A 242 -17.56 31.86 -40.74
N ASN A 243 -17.18 32.20 -39.50
CA ASN A 243 -18.01 33.04 -38.63
C ASN A 243 -17.34 34.32 -38.13
N PHE A 244 -16.01 34.35 -37.99
CA PHE A 244 -15.30 35.44 -37.31
C PHE A 244 -14.39 36.27 -38.22
N LEU A 245 -14.16 35.85 -39.46
CA LEU A 245 -13.40 36.64 -40.44
C LEU A 245 -14.30 37.61 -41.21
N LYS A 246 -13.81 38.82 -41.49
CA LYS A 246 -14.54 39.87 -42.23
C LYS A 246 -15.01 39.44 -43.64
N GLY A 247 -14.36 38.43 -44.23
CA GLY A 247 -14.73 37.83 -45.52
C GLY A 247 -15.56 36.54 -45.40
N ALA A 248 -16.14 36.23 -44.24
CA ALA A 248 -16.86 34.98 -43.96
C ALA A 248 -17.84 34.55 -45.05
N GLU A 249 -18.66 35.48 -45.56
CA GLU A 249 -19.65 35.18 -46.61
C GLU A 249 -19.00 34.73 -47.93
N GLN A 250 -17.83 35.27 -48.29
CA GLN A 250 -17.08 34.81 -49.47
C GLN A 250 -16.54 33.40 -49.28
N TYR A 251 -16.13 33.05 -48.06
CA TYR A 251 -15.65 31.70 -47.74
C TYR A 251 -16.81 30.68 -47.70
N LYS A 252 -17.97 31.06 -47.15
CA LYS A 252 -19.18 30.22 -47.18
C LYS A 252 -19.62 29.91 -48.62
N ALA A 253 -19.69 30.93 -49.47
CA ALA A 253 -20.09 30.78 -50.87
C ALA A 253 -19.12 29.89 -51.69
N LYS A 254 -17.84 29.84 -51.31
CA LYS A 254 -16.86 28.93 -51.94
C LYS A 254 -16.86 27.51 -51.36
N LYS A 255 -17.29 27.34 -50.11
CA LYS A 255 -17.26 26.05 -49.39
C LYS A 255 -18.55 25.25 -49.57
N PHE A 256 -19.69 25.91 -49.61
CA PHE A 256 -21.01 25.27 -49.68
C PHE A 256 -21.65 25.51 -51.06
N GLU A 257 -22.08 24.43 -51.70
CA GLU A 257 -22.93 24.45 -52.89
C GLU A 257 -24.33 24.01 -52.48
N GLU A 258 -25.30 24.92 -52.54
CA GLU A 258 -26.68 24.65 -52.12
C GLU A 258 -27.43 23.92 -53.24
N VAL A 259 -27.97 22.73 -52.95
CA VAL A 259 -28.75 21.94 -53.91
C VAL A 259 -30.23 21.93 -53.51
N SER A 260 -31.11 22.25 -54.46
CA SER A 260 -32.55 22.20 -54.24
C SER A 260 -33.11 20.79 -54.51
N PRO A 261 -34.11 20.29 -53.75
CA PRO A 261 -34.64 18.92 -53.90
C PRO A 261 -35.26 18.60 -55.27
N ARG A 262 -35.42 19.59 -56.17
CA ARG A 262 -36.04 19.43 -57.48
C ARG A 262 -35.08 18.94 -58.57
N GLU A 263 -33.78 18.83 -58.29
CA GLU A 263 -32.74 18.48 -59.29
C GLU A 263 -31.97 17.17 -58.97
N ALA A 264 -32.38 16.43 -57.94
CA ALA A 264 -31.77 15.13 -57.59
C ALA A 264 -32.38 13.96 -58.39
N GLU A 265 -32.27 13.99 -59.73
CA GLU A 265 -32.38 12.76 -60.54
C GLU A 265 -30.99 12.12 -60.74
N PRO A 266 -30.84 10.79 -60.63
CA PRO A 266 -29.53 10.16 -60.63
C PRO A 266 -28.96 10.06 -62.06
N LYS A 267 -27.98 10.90 -62.39
CA LYS A 267 -27.08 10.69 -63.53
C LYS A 267 -25.83 9.90 -63.14
N VAL A 268 -25.96 8.65 -62.68
CA VAL A 268 -24.81 7.71 -62.66
C VAL A 268 -25.30 6.29 -62.89
N LEU A 269 -25.58 5.96 -64.15
CA LEU A 269 -25.71 4.57 -64.59
C LEU A 269 -25.33 4.48 -66.08
N GLN A 270 -24.06 4.80 -66.39
CA GLN A 270 -23.35 4.35 -67.59
C GLN A 270 -21.93 4.95 -67.63
N SER A 271 -20.98 4.30 -66.97
CA SER A 271 -19.70 4.00 -67.61
C SER A 271 -18.88 3.02 -66.76
N LEU A 272 -18.56 1.90 -67.40
CA LEU A 272 -17.43 0.99 -67.12
C LEU A 272 -17.66 -0.09 -66.06
N ALA A 273 -18.26 -1.19 -66.54
CA ALA A 273 -17.98 -2.53 -66.09
C ALA A 273 -16.55 -2.96 -66.47
N HIS A 274 -15.74 -3.38 -65.50
CA HIS A 274 -14.92 -4.62 -65.51
C HIS A 274 -14.28 -4.84 -64.12
N PRO A 275 -13.91 -6.09 -63.74
CA PRO A 275 -14.07 -6.60 -62.39
C PRO A 275 -12.72 -6.70 -61.66
N THR A 276 -12.71 -6.43 -60.37
CA THR A 276 -11.63 -6.85 -59.48
C THR A 276 -12.21 -7.60 -58.28
N GLU A 277 -11.55 -8.71 -58.00
CA GLU A 277 -11.92 -9.77 -57.07
C GLU A 277 -12.22 -9.27 -55.66
N SER A 278 -13.23 -9.91 -55.08
CA SER A 278 -13.59 -9.89 -53.68
C SER A 278 -12.46 -10.45 -52.79
N GLY A 279 -11.85 -9.58 -51.98
CA GLY A 279 -11.11 -9.94 -50.78
C GLY A 279 -11.76 -9.28 -49.57
N VAL A 280 -12.71 -9.99 -48.95
CA VAL A 280 -13.37 -9.58 -47.70
C VAL A 280 -12.39 -9.75 -46.55
N LEU A 281 -12.08 -8.66 -45.84
CA LEU A 281 -11.55 -8.73 -44.48
C LEU A 281 -12.54 -7.99 -43.57
N ASP A 282 -13.29 -8.82 -42.86
CA ASP A 282 -14.30 -8.49 -41.87
C ASP A 282 -13.60 -7.98 -40.60
N LEU A 283 -13.78 -6.71 -40.26
CA LEU A 283 -13.36 -6.14 -38.97
C LEU A 283 -14.55 -6.18 -38.02
N GLY A 284 -14.73 -7.35 -37.43
CA GLY A 284 -15.59 -7.55 -36.27
C GLY A 284 -15.04 -6.76 -35.07
N ALA A 285 -15.90 -5.92 -34.52
CA ALA A 285 -15.68 -5.12 -33.34
C ALA A 285 -15.24 -5.96 -32.12
N PHE A 286 -14.19 -5.50 -31.44
CA PHE A 286 -14.02 -5.48 -29.99
C PHE A 286 -13.05 -4.35 -29.62
#